data_AF-A0A433NBQ3-F1
#
_entry.id   AF-A0A433NBQ3-F1
#
_cell.length_a   1.000
_cell.length_b   1.000
_cell.length_c   1.000
_cell.angle_alpha   90.00
_cell.angle_beta   90.00
_cell.angle_gamma   90.00
#
_symmetry.space_group_name_H-M   'P 1'
#
loop_
_entity.id
_entity.type
_entity.pdbx_description
1 polymer ?
#
loop_
_entity_poly.entity_id
_entity_poly.type
_entity_poly.pdbx_seq_one_letter_code
_entity_poly.pdbx_strand_id
1 'polypeptide(L)'
;MLKTPLIISAILLACQFPANATANWHVGDFVRQTQRWDEDSKSFLHGAAEGEGEGCWQITAVTPERITLKLISGHFKPWWSDKPIATGESDEWFDSGIYKEANPSMPPLSEIKATFSTVASCKP
;
A
#
# COMPACT_ATOMS: atom_id res chain seq x y z
N MET A 1 21.12 -35.86 47.79
CA MET A 1 20.13 -35.90 46.68
C MET A 1 19.98 -34.48 46.14
N LEU A 2 20.62 -34.19 45.00
CA LEU A 2 20.51 -32.89 44.33
C LEU A 2 19.17 -32.81 43.60
N LYS A 3 18.35 -31.81 43.90
CA LYS A 3 17.14 -31.47 43.14
C LYS A 3 17.49 -30.30 42.21
N THR A 4 17.60 -30.58 40.92
CA THR A 4 17.79 -29.58 39.87
C THR A 4 16.42 -29.03 39.47
N PRO A 5 16.13 -27.72 39.61
CA PRO A 5 14.93 -27.15 39.02
C PRO A 5 15.19 -26.86 37.54
N LEU A 6 14.41 -27.53 36.69
CA LEU A 6 14.31 -27.27 35.26
C LEU A 6 13.55 -25.94 35.06
N ILE A 7 14.27 -24.86 34.73
CA ILE A 7 13.64 -23.59 34.37
C ILE A 7 13.29 -23.67 32.88
N ILE A 8 12.02 -23.91 32.57
CA ILE A 8 11.50 -23.86 31.21
C ILE A 8 11.33 -22.38 30.84
N SER A 9 12.24 -21.87 30.02
CA SER A 9 12.13 -20.54 29.41
C SER A 9 10.96 -20.52 28.42
N ALA A 10 9.88 -19.82 28.78
CA ALA A 10 8.84 -19.44 27.82
C ALA A 10 9.34 -18.24 27.00
N ILE A 11 9.89 -18.50 25.82
CA ILE A 11 10.15 -17.45 24.83
C ILE A 11 8.79 -17.05 24.26
N LEU A 12 8.22 -15.96 24.79
CA LEU A 12 7.17 -15.21 24.13
C LEU A 12 7.77 -14.66 22.83
N LEU A 13 7.58 -15.37 21.72
CA LEU A 13 7.65 -14.76 20.41
C LEU A 13 6.52 -13.73 20.36
N ALA A 14 6.86 -12.48 20.69
CA ALA A 14 6.03 -11.35 20.27
C ALA A 14 6.02 -11.40 18.75
N CYS A 15 4.93 -11.86 18.15
CA CYS A 15 4.61 -11.57 16.77
C CYS A 15 4.60 -10.05 16.67
N GLN A 16 5.71 -9.47 16.22
CA GLN A 16 5.77 -8.10 15.76
C GLN A 16 4.99 -8.07 14.46
N PHE A 17 3.66 -8.06 14.56
CA PHE A 17 2.87 -7.49 13.48
C PHE A 17 3.41 -6.07 13.31
N PRO A 18 3.97 -5.70 12.15
CA PRO A 18 4.19 -4.30 11.91
C PRO A 18 2.84 -3.65 12.14
N ALA A 19 2.78 -2.78 13.14
CA ALA A 19 1.67 -1.88 13.30
C ALA A 19 1.67 -1.09 11.99
N ASN A 20 0.84 -1.53 11.05
CA ASN A 20 0.39 -0.71 9.95
C ASN A 20 -0.32 0.44 10.64
N ALA A 21 0.46 1.45 11.02
CA ALA A 21 -0.05 2.76 11.32
C ALA A 21 -1.00 3.02 10.17
N THR A 22 -2.29 3.09 10.47
CA THR A 22 -3.28 3.67 9.58
C THR A 22 -2.76 5.06 9.32
N ALA A 23 -1.94 5.20 8.28
CA ALA A 23 -1.45 6.47 7.81
C ALA A 23 -2.73 7.20 7.41
N ASN A 24 -3.16 8.12 8.26
CA ASN A 24 -4.19 9.05 7.89
C ASN A 24 -3.56 9.88 6.77
N TRP A 25 -3.95 9.58 5.54
CA TRP A 25 -3.50 10.33 4.39
C TRP A 25 -4.16 11.69 4.38
N HIS A 26 -3.34 12.71 4.10
CA HIS A 26 -3.77 14.08 3.97
C HIS A 26 -3.50 14.56 2.55
N VAL A 27 -4.32 15.50 2.10
CA VAL A 27 -4.02 16.24 0.87
C VAL A 27 -2.65 16.92 1.03
N GLY A 28 -1.78 16.71 0.04
CA GLY A 28 -0.39 17.18 0.03
C GLY A 28 0.64 16.10 0.31
N ASP A 29 0.26 14.98 0.92
CA ASP A 29 1.17 13.85 1.18
C ASP A 29 1.71 13.27 -0.13
N PHE A 30 2.96 12.82 -0.11
CA PHE A 30 3.57 12.10 -1.22
C PHE A 30 3.56 10.60 -0.97
N VAL A 31 3.26 9.82 -2.00
CA VAL A 31 3.19 8.36 -1.89
C VAL A 31 3.84 7.66 -3.08
N ARG A 32 4.29 6.42 -2.86
CA ARG A 32 4.77 5.50 -3.89
C ARG A 32 4.14 4.12 -3.71
N GLN A 33 3.91 3.42 -4.81
CA GLN A 33 3.44 2.05 -4.77
C GLN A 33 4.57 1.14 -4.28
N THR A 34 4.31 0.42 -3.20
CA THR A 34 5.26 -0.48 -2.55
C THR A 34 4.78 -1.91 -2.47
N GLN A 35 3.48 -2.12 -2.71
CA GLN A 35 2.84 -3.42 -2.76
C GLN A 35 1.79 -3.40 -3.87
N ARG A 36 1.33 -4.59 -4.25
CA ARG A 36 0.15 -4.77 -5.11
C ARG A 36 -0.66 -5.95 -4.60
N TRP A 37 -1.98 -5.85 -4.68
CA TRP A 37 -2.84 -7.01 -4.50
C TRP A 37 -2.69 -7.95 -5.70
N ASP A 38 -2.55 -9.24 -5.42
CA ASP A 38 -2.48 -10.29 -6.41
C ASP A 38 -3.75 -11.14 -6.32
N GLU A 39 -4.55 -11.08 -7.38
CA GLU A 39 -5.88 -11.68 -7.39
C GLU A 39 -5.84 -13.21 -7.42
N ASP A 40 -4.78 -13.80 -7.95
CA ASP A 40 -4.63 -15.26 -8.05
C ASP A 40 -4.27 -15.86 -6.69
N SER A 41 -3.27 -15.29 -6.02
CA SER A 41 -2.82 -15.75 -4.70
C SER A 41 -3.65 -15.19 -3.53
N LYS A 42 -4.53 -14.21 -3.79
CA LYS A 42 -5.29 -13.46 -2.78
C LYS A 42 -4.35 -12.92 -1.68
N SER A 43 -3.25 -12.31 -2.10
CA SER A 43 -2.23 -11.80 -1.19
C SER A 43 -1.59 -10.52 -1.71
N PHE A 44 -0.98 -9.75 -0.81
CA PHE A 44 -0.15 -8.61 -1.21
C PHE A 44 1.25 -9.11 -1.59
N LEU A 45 1.68 -8.76 -2.81
CA LEU A 45 3.03 -8.97 -3.28
C LEU A 45 3.86 -7.70 -3.08
N HIS A 46 5.15 -7.87 -2.81
CA HIS A 46 6.07 -6.74 -2.68
C HIS A 46 6.35 -6.11 -4.05
N GLY A 47 6.40 -4.77 -4.05
CA GLY A 47 6.61 -3.98 -5.27
C GLY A 47 5.33 -3.69 -6.03
N ALA A 48 5.44 -2.77 -6.98
CA ALA A 48 4.39 -2.47 -7.95
C ALA A 48 4.41 -3.46 -9.11
N ALA A 49 3.39 -3.40 -9.97
CA ALA A 49 3.44 -4.07 -11.26
C ALA A 49 4.52 -3.43 -12.16
N GLU A 50 4.92 -4.17 -13.20
CA GLU A 50 5.87 -3.68 -14.20
C GLU A 50 5.34 -2.39 -14.84
N GLY A 51 6.18 -1.35 -14.91
CA GLY A 51 5.81 -0.04 -15.46
C GLY A 51 5.11 0.91 -14.48
N GLU A 52 4.72 0.45 -13.29
CA GLU A 52 4.00 1.27 -12.30
C GLU A 52 4.89 1.74 -11.13
N GLY A 53 5.95 1.01 -10.80
CA GLY A 53 6.71 1.20 -9.55
C GLY A 53 7.57 2.45 -9.45
N GLU A 54 7.82 3.15 -10.56
CA GLU A 54 8.64 4.36 -10.53
C GLU A 54 7.85 5.60 -10.14
N GLY A 55 6.52 5.59 -10.32
CA GLY A 55 5.65 6.72 -10.05
C GLY A 55 5.74 7.23 -8.61
N CYS A 56 5.92 8.54 -8.47
CA CYS A 56 5.79 9.24 -7.21
C CYS A 56 4.67 10.26 -7.32
N TRP A 57 3.73 10.15 -6.39
CA TRP A 57 2.42 10.80 -6.48
C TRP A 57 2.20 11.74 -5.31
N GLN A 58 1.40 12.79 -5.54
CA GLN A 58 0.87 13.63 -4.48
C GLN A 58 -0.64 13.38 -4.33
N ILE A 59 -1.09 13.24 -3.09
CA ILE A 59 -2.53 13.15 -2.79
C ILE A 59 -3.16 14.53 -2.96
N THR A 60 -4.14 14.66 -3.85
CA THR A 60 -4.83 15.92 -4.13
C THR A 60 -6.27 15.94 -3.60
N ALA A 61 -6.87 14.77 -3.38
CA ALA A 61 -8.17 14.63 -2.73
C ALA A 61 -8.28 13.30 -1.98
N VAL A 62 -9.03 13.28 -0.88
CA VAL A 62 -9.37 12.07 -0.12
C VAL A 62 -10.85 12.09 0.19
N THR A 63 -11.54 11.00 -0.12
CA THR A 63 -12.93 10.75 0.30
C THR A 63 -12.99 9.43 1.07
N PRO A 64 -14.15 9.05 1.64
CA PRO A 64 -14.27 7.75 2.31
C PRO A 64 -13.96 6.53 1.43
N GLU A 65 -14.10 6.62 0.10
CA GLU A 65 -14.01 5.47 -0.81
C GLU A 65 -12.94 5.60 -1.90
N ARG A 66 -12.33 6.78 -2.07
CA ARG A 66 -11.33 7.02 -3.10
C ARG A 66 -10.29 8.05 -2.67
N ILE A 67 -9.16 8.02 -3.35
CA ILE A 67 -8.18 9.12 -3.35
C ILE A 67 -7.95 9.58 -4.79
N THR A 68 -7.55 10.83 -4.94
CA THR A 68 -7.02 11.34 -6.21
C THR A 68 -5.53 11.59 -6.05
N LEU A 69 -4.75 11.06 -6.98
CA LEU A 69 -3.30 11.16 -7.01
C LEU A 69 -2.86 11.95 -8.23
N LYS A 70 -1.95 12.91 -8.04
CA LYS A 70 -1.27 13.62 -9.13
C LYS A 70 0.13 13.09 -9.31
N LEU A 71 0.51 12.70 -10.53
CA LEU A 71 1.86 12.21 -10.81
C LEU A 71 2.84 13.39 -10.75
N ILE A 72 3.81 13.35 -9.83
CA ILE A 72 4.80 14.42 -9.66
C ILE A 72 6.09 14.10 -10.40
N SER A 73 6.47 12.82 -10.45
CA SER A 73 7.72 12.37 -11.07
C SER A 73 7.72 10.86 -11.32
N GLY A 74 8.64 10.40 -12.16
CA GLY A 74 8.82 8.98 -12.47
C GLY A 74 7.93 8.51 -13.61
N HIS A 75 8.15 7.26 -14.04
CA HIS A 75 7.34 6.61 -15.05
C HIS A 75 6.17 5.85 -14.40
N PHE A 76 4.96 6.04 -14.93
CA PHE A 76 3.82 5.23 -14.56
C PHE A 76 3.01 4.87 -15.80
N LYS A 77 2.94 3.57 -16.10
CA LYS A 77 2.13 3.02 -17.19
C LYS A 77 1.22 1.94 -16.61
N PRO A 78 -0.08 2.24 -16.40
CA PRO A 78 -1.00 1.24 -15.92
C PRO A 78 -1.31 0.21 -17.01
N TRP A 79 -1.59 -1.03 -16.61
CA TRP A 79 -1.85 -2.13 -17.55
C TRP A 79 -3.03 -1.90 -18.52
N TRP A 80 -4.00 -1.07 -18.11
CA TRP A 80 -5.20 -0.76 -18.90
C TRP A 80 -4.98 0.37 -19.92
N SER A 81 -3.84 1.07 -19.86
CA SER A 81 -3.55 2.19 -20.77
C SER A 81 -2.45 1.81 -21.76
N ASP A 82 -2.70 2.14 -23.03
CA ASP A 82 -1.67 2.05 -24.07
C ASP A 82 -0.52 3.05 -23.86
N LYS A 83 -0.77 4.13 -23.10
CA LYS A 83 0.18 5.22 -22.86
C LYS A 83 0.48 5.41 -21.37
N PRO A 84 1.71 5.80 -21.01
CA PRO A 84 2.02 6.25 -19.66
C PRO A 84 1.19 7.48 -19.29
N ILE A 85 0.88 7.61 -17.99
CA ILE A 85 0.29 8.83 -17.44
C ILE A 85 1.37 9.91 -17.43
N ALA A 86 1.02 11.11 -17.92
CA ALA A 86 1.99 12.18 -18.01
C ALA A 86 2.22 12.81 -16.63
N THR A 87 3.45 13.28 -16.37
CA THR A 87 3.73 14.08 -15.17
C THR A 87 2.82 15.30 -15.13
N GLY A 88 2.18 15.54 -13.98
CA GLY A 88 1.20 16.59 -13.78
C GLY A 88 -0.25 16.15 -13.94
N GLU A 89 -0.52 15.01 -14.56
CA GLU A 89 -1.86 14.43 -14.66
C GLU A 89 -2.29 13.77 -13.36
N SER A 90 -3.60 13.60 -13.20
CA SER A 90 -4.20 13.01 -12.00
C SER A 90 -5.01 11.76 -12.35
N ASP A 91 -5.05 10.83 -11.40
CA ASP A 91 -5.82 9.59 -11.50
C ASP A 91 -6.55 9.28 -10.18
N GLU A 92 -7.67 8.58 -10.25
CA GLU A 92 -8.47 8.17 -9.09
C GLU A 92 -8.18 6.71 -8.70
N TRP A 93 -7.96 6.47 -7.41
CA TRP A 93 -7.64 5.15 -6.87
C TRP A 93 -8.65 4.75 -5.79
N PHE A 94 -9.09 3.50 -5.83
CA PHE A 94 -10.07 2.92 -4.92
C PHE A 94 -9.88 1.40 -4.84
N ASP A 95 -10.31 0.79 -3.73
CA ASP A 95 -10.24 -0.67 -3.56
C ASP A 95 -11.00 -1.37 -4.70
N SER A 96 -10.34 -2.33 -5.33
CA SER A 96 -10.89 -3.15 -6.41
C SER A 96 -12.07 -3.98 -5.94
N GLY A 97 -13.00 -4.29 -6.86
CA GLY A 97 -14.14 -5.17 -6.56
C GLY A 97 -13.67 -6.55 -6.09
N ILE A 98 -12.66 -7.10 -6.76
CA ILE A 98 -12.12 -8.44 -6.48
C ILE A 98 -11.45 -8.49 -5.09
N TYR A 99 -10.75 -7.44 -4.68
CA TYR A 99 -10.24 -7.33 -3.32
C TYR A 99 -11.37 -7.26 -2.30
N LYS A 100 -12.40 -6.43 -2.53
CA LYS A 100 -13.55 -6.29 -1.61
C LYS A 100 -14.31 -7.60 -1.43
N GLU A 101 -14.50 -8.36 -2.51
CA GLU A 101 -15.13 -9.69 -2.46
C GLU A 101 -14.32 -10.69 -1.63
N ALA A 102 -12.99 -10.67 -1.76
CA ALA A 102 -12.11 -11.52 -0.97
C ALA A 102 -11.99 -11.06 0.49
N ASN A 103 -12.23 -9.78 0.77
CA ASN A 103 -12.00 -9.14 2.07
C ASN A 103 -13.19 -8.30 2.56
N PRO A 104 -14.39 -8.89 2.75
CA PRO A 104 -15.64 -8.14 2.96
C PRO A 104 -15.71 -7.37 4.29
N SER A 105 -14.86 -7.72 5.27
CA SER A 105 -14.79 -7.07 6.57
C SER A 105 -13.75 -5.96 6.65
N MET A 106 -12.96 -5.75 5.59
CA MET A 106 -11.90 -4.75 5.63
C MET A 106 -12.47 -3.33 5.50
N PRO A 107 -11.85 -2.34 6.17
CA PRO A 107 -12.32 -0.96 6.06
C PRO A 107 -12.13 -0.42 4.64
N PRO A 108 -12.90 0.62 4.25
CA PRO A 108 -12.69 1.30 2.99
C PRO A 108 -11.25 1.78 2.81
N LEU A 109 -10.77 1.73 1.56
CA LEU A 109 -9.42 2.09 1.14
C LEU A 109 -8.31 1.21 1.74
N SER A 110 -8.63 0.01 2.23
CA SER A 110 -7.62 -0.86 2.85
C SER A 110 -6.64 -1.43 1.84
N GLU A 111 -7.07 -1.72 0.61
CA GLU A 111 -6.18 -2.16 -0.47
C GLU A 111 -5.25 -1.03 -0.88
N ILE A 112 -5.84 0.15 -1.12
CA ILE A 112 -5.07 1.31 -1.55
C ILE A 112 -4.06 1.71 -0.47
N LYS A 113 -4.46 1.72 0.81
CA LYS A 113 -3.56 1.99 1.94
C LYS A 113 -2.44 0.96 2.12
N ALA A 114 -2.64 -0.28 1.72
CA ALA A 114 -1.58 -1.29 1.71
C ALA A 114 -0.65 -1.14 0.49
N THR A 115 -1.21 -0.72 -0.65
CA THR A 115 -0.52 -0.53 -1.94
C THR A 115 0.50 0.61 -1.84
N PHE A 116 0.13 1.72 -1.23
CA PHE A 116 0.93 2.94 -1.19
C PHE A 116 1.59 3.19 0.16
N SER A 117 2.88 3.53 0.14
CA SER A 117 3.61 4.04 1.30
C SER A 117 3.89 5.54 1.15
N THR A 118 3.75 6.29 2.25
CA THR A 118 4.12 7.71 2.29
C THR A 118 5.63 7.89 2.15
N VAL A 119 6.04 8.89 1.39
CA VAL A 119 7.45 9.29 1.20
C VAL A 119 7.62 10.78 1.54
N ALA A 120 8.84 11.19 1.90
CA ALA A 120 9.11 12.56 2.32
C ALA A 120 8.99 13.59 1.18
N SER A 121 9.29 13.19 -0.06
CA SER A 121 9.18 14.05 -1.24
C SER A 121 9.19 13.25 -2.54
N CYS A 122 8.59 13.83 -3.59
CA CYS A 122 8.80 13.44 -4.97
C CYS A 122 9.79 14.42 -5.61
N LYS A 123 10.87 13.90 -6.20
CA LYS A 123 11.85 14.73 -6.91
C LYS A 123 11.48 14.73 -8.40
N PRO A 124 11.33 15.90 -9.04
CA PRO A 124 11.12 16.00 -10.49
C PRO A 124 12.21 15.29 -11.29
#